data_AF-A0A067SER8-F1
#
_entry.id   AF-A0A067SER8-F1
#
_cell.length_a   1.000
_cell.length_b   1.000
_cell.length_c   1.000
_cell.angle_alpha   90.00
_cell.angle_beta   90.00
_cell.angle_gamma   90.00
#
_symmetry.space_group_name_H-M   'P 1'
#
loop_
_entity.id
_entity.type
_entity.pdbx_description
1 polymer ?
#
loop_
_entity_poly.entity_id
_entity_poly.type
_entity_poly.pdbx_seq_one_letter_code
_entity_poly.pdbx_strand_id
1 'polypeptide(L)'
;GYSRPTGMVITSPNMDWIPAIVQDSEKVLPRTDGHYVLSDSCRAPLFHYNGTYFLTFVPTRPPDDELAQHEFALAWRVLTKADFIMEKGAEFSGLGRIRPALADEFIDLRRKLSSRIQALIDKPRWLDHQYDEIRFSKTGMHYSSLTLTFAPQTFEDTLLTVTTFQRHVLEALACYAYLTVWKDREMKLDADADPRPVDKTIMGALTVDVNRAISLHAMGAPVWLIRPPSAIPLDMNISFKCDPSVPFGLAKEVMINKPAAYLGFACATRNRACLRTGMQSIKLGHSAFHITSHEEITNYEKGKCFGSMLYFI
;
A
#
# COMPACT_ATOMS: atom_id res chain seq x y z
N GLY A 1 -32.78 18.68 -17.12
CA GLY A 1 -31.30 18.80 -17.14
C GLY A 1 -30.80 18.45 -15.77
N TYR A 2 -29.87 17.50 -15.67
CA TYR A 2 -29.28 17.14 -14.39
C TYR A 2 -28.51 18.34 -13.80
N SER A 3 -28.59 18.52 -12.48
CA SER A 3 -27.79 19.51 -11.76
C SER A 3 -26.31 19.28 -12.05
N ARG A 4 -25.56 20.36 -12.34
CA ARG A 4 -24.11 20.24 -12.53
C ARG A 4 -23.47 19.88 -11.19
N PRO A 5 -22.58 18.88 -11.16
CA PRO A 5 -21.78 18.60 -9.98
C PRO A 5 -21.06 19.84 -9.50
N THR A 6 -21.01 20.04 -8.18
CA THR A 6 -20.23 21.10 -7.53
C THR A 6 -18.95 20.57 -6.88
N GLY A 7 -18.85 19.26 -6.67
CA GLY A 7 -17.69 18.56 -6.11
C GLY A 7 -16.77 17.95 -7.17
N MET A 8 -15.68 17.30 -6.73
CA MET A 8 -14.79 16.55 -7.62
C MET A 8 -15.53 15.34 -8.22
N VAL A 9 -15.27 15.07 -9.50
CA VAL A 9 -15.81 13.92 -10.23
C VAL A 9 -14.68 12.93 -10.49
N ILE A 10 -14.96 11.65 -10.25
CA ILE A 10 -14.04 10.56 -10.53
C ILE A 10 -14.59 9.77 -11.72
N THR A 11 -13.76 9.59 -12.73
CA THR A 11 -14.09 8.83 -13.95
C THR A 11 -13.02 7.78 -14.19
N SER A 12 -13.39 6.60 -14.68
CA SER A 12 -12.43 5.60 -15.17
C SER A 12 -12.74 5.25 -16.63
N PRO A 13 -11.74 5.16 -17.51
CA PRO A 13 -11.93 4.68 -18.87
C PRO A 13 -11.96 3.14 -18.96
N ASN A 14 -11.44 2.42 -17.96
CA ASN A 14 -11.18 0.98 -18.05
C ASN A 14 -11.57 0.17 -16.81
N MET A 15 -12.20 0.79 -15.81
CA MET A 15 -12.72 0.11 -14.62
C MET A 15 -14.22 0.29 -14.47
N ASP A 16 -14.83 -0.72 -13.85
CA ASP A 16 -16.28 -0.83 -13.66
C ASP A 16 -16.76 -0.38 -12.27
N TRP A 17 -15.85 0.12 -11.44
CA TRP A 17 -16.12 0.62 -10.10
C TRP A 17 -15.28 1.87 -9.81
N ILE A 18 -15.68 2.64 -8.79
CA ILE A 18 -14.98 3.86 -8.36
C ILE A 18 -14.53 3.70 -6.89
N PRO A 19 -13.26 3.98 -6.55
CA PRO A 19 -12.80 3.98 -5.16
C PRO A 19 -13.47 5.06 -4.32
N ALA A 20 -13.98 4.67 -3.15
CA ALA A 20 -14.57 5.58 -2.17
C ALA A 20 -13.51 6.39 -1.39
N ILE A 21 -12.69 7.17 -2.09
CA ILE A 21 -11.57 7.96 -1.51
C ILE A 21 -12.01 8.96 -0.43
N VAL A 22 -13.28 9.33 -0.41
CA VAL A 22 -13.87 10.25 0.57
C VAL A 22 -13.97 9.64 1.97
N GLN A 23 -13.91 8.30 2.07
CA GLN A 23 -13.86 7.59 3.33
C GLN A 23 -12.43 7.51 3.89
N ASP A 24 -11.44 8.04 3.16
CA ASP A 24 -10.06 8.06 3.59
C ASP A 24 -9.84 9.18 4.61
N SER A 25 -9.18 8.85 5.72
CA SER A 25 -8.95 9.78 6.82
C SER A 25 -7.61 10.49 6.65
N GLU A 26 -7.53 11.74 7.11
CA GLU A 26 -6.26 12.46 7.26
C GLU A 26 -5.33 11.76 8.27
N LYS A 27 -5.90 10.96 9.19
CA LYS A 27 -5.15 10.15 10.15
C LYS A 27 -4.99 8.73 9.62
N VAL A 28 -3.76 8.39 9.25
CA VAL A 28 -3.40 7.03 8.84
C VAL A 28 -3.17 6.19 10.08
N LEU A 29 -4.23 5.55 10.56
CA LEU A 29 -4.22 4.74 11.78
C LEU A 29 -4.16 3.25 11.43
N PRO A 30 -3.43 2.42 12.19
CA PRO A 30 -3.50 0.97 12.01
C PRO A 30 -4.87 0.43 12.41
N ARG A 31 -5.27 -0.67 11.78
CA ARG A 31 -6.52 -1.39 12.05
C ARG A 31 -6.25 -2.69 12.79
N THR A 32 -7.29 -3.31 13.32
CA THR A 32 -7.19 -4.56 14.08
C THR A 32 -6.66 -5.74 13.27
N ASP A 33 -6.63 -5.65 11.94
CA ASP A 33 -5.98 -6.59 11.02
C ASP A 33 -4.52 -6.22 10.66
N GLY A 34 -3.97 -5.14 11.22
CA GLY A 34 -2.62 -4.64 10.95
C GLY A 34 -2.49 -3.76 9.71
N HIS A 35 -3.57 -3.53 8.96
CA HIS A 35 -3.56 -2.69 7.75
C HIS A 35 -4.05 -1.27 8.02
N TYR A 36 -4.05 -0.43 6.98
CA TYR A 36 -4.41 1.00 7.05
C TYR A 36 -5.62 1.38 6.18
N VAL A 37 -6.50 0.41 5.87
CA VAL A 37 -7.70 0.59 5.01
C VAL A 37 -7.31 1.20 3.65
N LEU A 38 -7.86 2.37 3.32
CA LEU A 38 -7.66 3.07 2.04
C LEU A 38 -6.28 3.71 1.93
N SER A 39 -5.55 3.84 3.04
CA SER A 39 -4.18 4.36 3.04
C SER A 39 -3.12 3.26 2.81
N ASP A 40 -3.52 1.99 2.79
CA ASP A 40 -2.59 0.87 2.60
C ASP A 40 -2.43 0.55 1.10
N SER A 41 -1.23 0.75 0.57
CA SER A 41 -0.86 0.56 -0.84
C SER A 41 -1.14 -0.85 -1.36
N CYS A 42 -1.24 -1.82 -0.46
CA CYS A 42 -1.47 -3.22 -0.76
C CYS A 42 -2.93 -3.64 -0.68
N ARG A 43 -3.82 -2.71 -0.31
CA ARG A 43 -5.25 -2.98 -0.08
C ARG A 43 -6.19 -2.09 -0.90
N ALA A 44 -5.73 -0.91 -1.30
CA ALA A 44 -6.52 0.03 -2.08
C ALA A 44 -5.67 0.81 -3.09
N PRO A 45 -6.27 1.27 -4.21
CA PRO A 45 -5.62 2.22 -5.11
C PRO A 45 -5.26 3.52 -4.38
N LEU A 46 -4.05 4.01 -4.61
CA LEU A 46 -3.57 5.27 -4.05
C LEU A 46 -3.41 6.34 -5.13
N PHE A 47 -3.26 7.58 -4.69
CA PHE A 47 -2.86 8.68 -5.56
C PHE A 47 -1.48 8.41 -6.17
N HIS A 48 -1.40 8.58 -7.48
CA HIS A 48 -0.17 8.49 -8.23
C HIS A 48 0.74 9.67 -7.90
N TYR A 49 1.98 9.38 -7.54
CA TYR A 49 3.06 10.36 -7.44
C TYR A 49 4.32 9.78 -8.06
N ASN A 50 5.14 10.64 -8.67
CA ASN A 50 6.41 10.21 -9.25
C ASN A 50 7.33 9.56 -8.21
N GLY A 51 7.28 9.98 -6.94
CA GLY A 51 8.05 9.36 -5.86
C GLY A 51 7.56 7.96 -5.48
N THR A 52 6.40 7.52 -5.92
CA THR A 52 5.84 6.19 -5.63
C THR A 52 5.20 5.60 -6.89
N TYR A 53 5.86 5.78 -8.04
CA TYR A 53 5.33 5.42 -9.37
C TYR A 53 4.91 3.93 -9.45
N PHE A 54 5.63 3.06 -8.74
CA PHE A 54 5.46 1.63 -8.76
C PHE A 54 4.20 1.14 -8.05
N LEU A 55 3.59 1.93 -7.15
CA LEU A 55 2.43 1.50 -6.36
C LEU A 55 1.21 1.16 -7.23
N THR A 56 1.12 1.76 -8.41
CA THR A 56 0.13 1.44 -9.44
C THR A 56 0.13 -0.05 -9.81
N PHE A 57 1.31 -0.68 -9.75
CA PHE A 57 1.56 -2.05 -10.23
C PHE A 57 1.64 -3.06 -9.08
N VAL A 58 1.20 -2.67 -7.87
CA VAL A 58 1.11 -3.59 -6.74
C VAL A 58 0.10 -4.68 -7.09
N PRO A 59 0.46 -5.98 -6.97
CA PRO A 59 -0.46 -7.05 -7.29
C PRO A 59 -1.62 -7.07 -6.29
N THR A 60 -2.84 -7.24 -6.80
CA THR A 60 -4.02 -7.47 -5.97
C THR A 60 -4.00 -8.87 -5.40
N ARG A 61 -4.72 -9.10 -4.29
CA ARG A 61 -4.88 -10.44 -3.72
C ARG A 61 -5.59 -11.34 -4.75
N PRO A 62 -5.01 -12.50 -5.12
CA PRO A 62 -5.69 -13.47 -5.97
C PRO A 62 -6.97 -14.03 -5.30
N PRO A 63 -7.89 -14.61 -6.09
CA PRO A 63 -8.96 -15.47 -5.59
C PRO A 63 -8.43 -16.61 -4.69
N ASP A 64 -9.27 -17.13 -3.80
CA ASP A 64 -8.84 -18.09 -2.76
C ASP A 64 -8.29 -19.41 -3.34
N ASP A 65 -8.84 -19.87 -4.46
CA ASP A 65 -8.42 -21.06 -5.19
C ASP A 65 -7.04 -20.90 -5.84
N GLU A 66 -6.75 -19.72 -6.38
CA GLU A 66 -5.43 -19.39 -6.92
C GLU A 66 -4.41 -19.11 -5.80
N LEU A 67 -4.84 -18.45 -4.72
CA LEU A 67 -3.97 -18.07 -3.61
C LEU A 67 -3.32 -19.27 -2.94
N ALA A 68 -4.02 -20.41 -2.84
CA ALA A 68 -3.50 -21.63 -2.23
C ALA A 68 -2.24 -22.18 -2.92
N GLN A 69 -2.08 -21.91 -4.22
CA GLN A 69 -0.95 -22.36 -5.03
C GLN A 69 0.00 -21.21 -5.41
N HIS A 70 -0.34 -19.98 -5.00
CA HIS A 70 0.40 -18.81 -5.40
C HIS A 70 1.79 -18.77 -4.75
N GLU A 71 2.82 -18.57 -5.56
CA GLU A 71 4.21 -18.60 -5.11
C GLU A 71 4.51 -17.62 -3.94
N PHE A 72 3.80 -16.49 -3.93
CA PHE A 72 3.90 -15.44 -2.92
C PHE A 72 2.70 -15.40 -1.97
N ALA A 73 1.95 -16.49 -1.80
CA ALA A 73 0.71 -16.52 -0.99
C ALA A 73 0.85 -15.90 0.41
N LEU A 74 2.02 -16.06 1.04
CA LEU A 74 2.33 -15.51 2.36
C LEU A 74 2.27 -13.96 2.41
N ALA A 75 2.35 -13.28 1.25
CA ALA A 75 2.15 -11.84 1.13
C ALA A 75 0.72 -11.39 1.46
N TRP A 76 -0.27 -12.29 1.41
CA TRP A 76 -1.67 -12.02 1.73
C TRP A 76 -2.21 -12.88 2.88
N ARG A 77 -1.34 -13.62 3.58
CA ARG A 77 -1.72 -14.43 4.74
C ARG A 77 -2.26 -13.55 5.86
N VAL A 78 -3.40 -13.94 6.44
CA VAL A 78 -3.90 -13.32 7.67
C VAL A 78 -3.24 -13.99 8.87
N LEU A 79 -2.60 -13.21 9.74
CA LEU A 79 -2.01 -13.70 10.99
C LEU A 79 -3.11 -13.91 12.03
N THR A 80 -3.09 -15.05 12.73
CA THR A 80 -4.03 -15.38 13.80
C THR A 80 -3.32 -15.53 15.14
N LYS A 81 -4.07 -15.49 16.25
CA LYS A 81 -3.49 -15.75 17.58
C LYS A 81 -2.87 -17.14 17.72
N ALA A 82 -3.29 -18.12 16.90
CA ALA A 82 -2.70 -19.46 16.88
C ALA A 82 -1.30 -19.49 16.27
N ASP A 83 -0.94 -18.47 15.48
CA ASP A 83 0.39 -18.31 14.91
C ASP A 83 1.38 -17.65 15.90
N PHE A 84 0.91 -17.23 17.09
CA PHE A 84 1.68 -16.49 18.07
C PHE A 84 1.86 -17.32 19.36
N ILE A 85 3.11 -17.43 19.82
CA ILE A 85 3.52 -18.22 20.96
C ILE A 85 4.08 -17.28 22.02
N MET A 86 3.51 -17.34 23.22
CA MET A 86 3.97 -16.56 24.37
C MET A 86 5.38 -16.99 24.80
N GLU A 87 6.22 -16.01 25.16
CA GLU A 87 7.54 -16.30 25.75
C GLU A 87 7.39 -16.79 27.18
N LYS A 88 8.17 -17.82 27.54
CA LYS A 88 8.18 -18.37 28.89
C LYS A 88 8.68 -17.31 29.88
N GLY A 89 7.89 -17.02 30.92
CA GLY A 89 8.21 -16.00 31.92
C GLY A 89 7.81 -14.57 31.53
N ALA A 90 7.17 -14.37 30.37
CA ALA A 90 6.64 -13.08 29.92
C ALA A 90 5.11 -13.11 29.75
N GLU A 91 4.44 -14.03 30.44
CA GLU A 91 2.99 -14.25 30.31
C GLU A 91 2.20 -13.00 30.75
N PHE A 92 2.66 -12.33 31.80
CA PHE A 92 2.04 -11.12 32.33
C PHE A 92 2.21 -9.88 31.44
N SER A 93 3.23 -9.85 30.57
CA SER A 93 3.50 -8.71 29.67
C SER A 93 2.88 -8.88 28.28
N GLY A 94 2.27 -10.03 27.99
CA GLY A 94 1.69 -10.30 26.67
C GLY A 94 2.73 -10.48 25.57
N LEU A 95 4.01 -10.68 25.92
CA LEU A 95 5.10 -10.80 24.96
C LEU A 95 5.26 -12.24 24.47
N GLY A 96 5.47 -12.34 23.17
CA GLY A 96 5.64 -13.61 22.47
C GLY A 96 6.31 -13.42 21.12
N ARG A 97 6.38 -14.50 20.36
CA ARG A 97 6.88 -14.49 18.99
C ARG A 97 5.95 -15.26 18.09
N ILE A 98 6.03 -14.96 16.81
CA ILE A 98 5.47 -15.83 15.78
C ILE A 98 6.05 -17.24 15.90
N ARG A 99 5.24 -18.25 15.61
CA ARG A 99 5.62 -19.66 15.57
C ARG A 99 6.88 -19.84 14.71
N PRO A 100 7.94 -20.52 15.20
CA PRO A 100 9.21 -20.64 14.50
C PRO A 100 9.08 -21.11 13.04
N ALA A 101 8.27 -22.14 12.80
CA ALA A 101 8.01 -22.64 11.44
C ALA A 101 7.46 -21.56 10.50
N LEU A 102 6.55 -20.70 10.98
CA LEU A 102 6.02 -19.61 10.16
C LEU A 102 7.06 -18.50 9.96
N ALA A 103 7.92 -18.24 10.94
CA ALA A 103 9.04 -17.31 10.77
C ALA A 103 10.03 -17.81 9.69
N ASP A 104 10.29 -19.12 9.63
CA ASP A 104 11.10 -19.74 8.58
C ASP A 104 10.45 -19.59 7.19
N GLU A 105 9.13 -19.77 7.08
CA GLU A 105 8.38 -19.49 5.84
C GLU A 105 8.57 -18.05 5.35
N PHE A 106 8.55 -17.06 6.25
CA PHE A 106 8.83 -15.65 5.91
C PHE A 106 10.29 -15.44 5.45
N ILE A 107 11.26 -16.09 6.11
CA ILE A 107 12.67 -16.04 5.71
C ILE A 107 12.86 -16.61 4.30
N ASP A 108 12.22 -17.72 4.00
CA ASP A 108 12.34 -18.39 2.70
C ASP A 108 11.68 -17.58 1.59
N LEU A 109 10.52 -16.97 1.85
CA LEU A 109 9.89 -16.02 0.91
C LEU A 109 10.82 -14.84 0.62
N ARG A 110 11.41 -14.24 1.66
CA ARG A 110 12.37 -13.15 1.52
C ARG A 110 13.57 -13.58 0.67
N ARG A 111 14.17 -14.74 0.96
CA ARG A 111 15.35 -15.25 0.23
C ARG A 111 15.02 -15.42 -1.25
N LYS A 112 13.90 -16.09 -1.55
CA LYS A 112 13.40 -16.32 -2.90
C LYS A 112 13.27 -15.01 -3.68
N LEU A 113 12.56 -14.02 -3.14
CA LEU A 113 12.37 -12.74 -3.82
C LEU A 113 13.67 -11.94 -3.90
N SER A 114 14.49 -11.96 -2.85
CA SER A 114 15.79 -11.28 -2.83
C SER A 114 16.74 -11.80 -3.90
N SER A 115 16.73 -13.11 -4.18
CA SER A 115 17.52 -13.72 -5.26
C SER A 115 17.03 -13.26 -6.64
N ARG A 116 15.71 -13.16 -6.87
CA ARG A 116 15.15 -12.63 -8.12
C ARG A 116 15.53 -11.16 -8.32
N ILE A 117 15.45 -10.36 -7.27
CA ILE A 117 15.85 -8.95 -7.29
C ILE A 117 17.35 -8.83 -7.57
N GLN A 118 18.18 -9.66 -6.94
CA GLN A 118 19.63 -9.61 -7.18
C GLN A 118 19.96 -9.97 -8.63
N ALA A 119 19.33 -11.02 -9.19
CA ALA A 119 19.53 -11.39 -10.59
C ALA A 119 19.11 -10.28 -11.58
N LEU A 120 18.09 -9.48 -11.24
CA LEU A 120 17.70 -8.30 -12.01
C LEU A 120 18.74 -7.18 -11.91
N ILE A 121 19.28 -6.93 -10.72
CA ILE A 121 20.29 -5.89 -10.45
C ILE A 121 21.64 -6.25 -11.10
N ASP A 122 22.04 -7.52 -11.06
CA ASP A 122 23.31 -8.01 -11.64
C ASP A 122 23.34 -7.95 -13.16
N LYS A 123 22.18 -7.84 -13.80
CA LYS A 123 22.02 -7.63 -15.24
C LYS A 123 21.34 -6.29 -15.49
N PRO A 124 21.98 -5.17 -15.13
CA PRO A 124 21.30 -3.90 -15.06
C PRO A 124 20.92 -3.42 -16.47
N ARG A 125 19.62 -3.30 -16.70
CA ARG A 125 19.06 -2.68 -17.91
C ARG A 125 18.83 -1.17 -17.76
N TRP A 126 18.64 -0.74 -16.52
CA TRP A 126 18.23 0.62 -16.14
C TRP A 126 19.32 1.34 -15.33
N LEU A 127 19.15 2.66 -15.15
CA LEU A 127 20.06 3.46 -14.33
C LEU A 127 20.00 3.02 -12.87
N ASP A 128 21.11 3.15 -12.15
CA ASP A 128 21.25 2.60 -10.79
C ASP A 128 20.17 3.09 -9.81
N HIS A 129 19.88 4.39 -9.81
CA HIS A 129 18.86 5.00 -8.93
C HIS A 129 17.44 4.46 -9.18
N GLN A 130 17.19 3.83 -10.34
CA GLN A 130 15.88 3.26 -10.66
C GLN A 130 15.64 1.94 -9.91
N TYR A 131 16.67 1.38 -9.27
CA TYR A 131 16.58 0.21 -8.39
C TYR A 131 16.46 0.59 -6.90
N ASP A 132 16.45 1.87 -6.54
CA ASP A 132 16.46 2.28 -5.13
C ASP A 132 15.22 1.80 -4.37
N GLU A 133 14.06 1.85 -5.01
CA GLU A 133 12.79 1.42 -4.40
C GLU A 133 12.72 -0.10 -4.19
N ILE A 134 13.24 -0.88 -5.14
CA ILE A 134 13.30 -2.35 -4.98
C ILE A 134 14.34 -2.75 -3.95
N ARG A 135 15.45 -2.01 -3.82
CA ARG A 135 16.45 -2.18 -2.76
C ARG A 135 15.89 -1.82 -1.40
N PHE A 136 15.15 -0.71 -1.30
CA PHE A 136 14.48 -0.29 -0.08
C PHE A 136 13.53 -1.39 0.42
N SER A 137 12.68 -1.92 -0.46
CA SER A 137 11.77 -3.01 -0.11
C SER A 137 12.49 -4.31 0.24
N LYS A 138 13.58 -4.66 -0.48
CA LYS A 138 14.45 -5.79 -0.14
C LYS A 138 15.01 -5.69 1.28
N THR A 139 15.51 -4.51 1.65
CA THR A 139 16.03 -4.22 3.00
C THR A 139 14.91 -4.26 4.05
N GLY A 140 13.74 -3.72 3.74
CA GLY A 140 12.56 -3.76 4.62
C GLY A 140 12.09 -5.18 4.93
N MET A 141 12.05 -6.07 3.93
CA MET A 141 11.80 -7.50 4.13
C MET A 141 12.86 -8.14 5.03
N HIS A 142 14.13 -7.77 4.85
CA HIS A 142 15.23 -8.29 5.69
C HIS A 142 15.04 -7.94 7.15
N TYR A 143 14.86 -6.67 7.50
CA TYR A 143 14.67 -6.27 8.88
C TYR A 143 13.39 -6.84 9.49
N SER A 144 12.26 -6.77 8.76
CA SER A 144 10.99 -7.29 9.27
C SER A 144 11.07 -8.80 9.55
N SER A 145 11.72 -9.58 8.69
CA SER A 145 11.93 -11.02 8.95
C SER A 145 12.82 -11.29 10.17
N LEU A 146 13.89 -10.51 10.38
CA LEU A 146 14.74 -10.66 11.56
C LEU A 146 13.96 -10.34 12.84
N THR A 147 13.18 -9.26 12.82
CA THR A 147 12.31 -8.89 13.94
C THR A 147 11.32 -10.00 14.26
N LEU A 148 10.65 -10.58 13.25
CA LEU A 148 9.73 -11.69 13.43
C LEU A 148 10.40 -12.92 14.05
N THR A 149 11.65 -13.22 13.67
CA THR A 149 12.37 -14.38 14.20
C THR A 149 12.89 -14.18 15.62
N PHE A 150 13.43 -12.99 15.91
CA PHE A 150 14.28 -12.80 17.09
C PHE A 150 13.70 -11.87 18.17
N ALA A 151 12.75 -11.00 17.85
CA ALA A 151 12.27 -9.98 18.79
C ALA A 151 10.89 -10.36 19.38
N PRO A 152 10.80 -10.67 20.69
CA PRO A 152 9.53 -10.79 21.39
C PRO A 152 8.75 -9.47 21.34
N GLN A 153 7.47 -9.57 21.03
CA GLN A 153 6.56 -8.45 20.81
C GLN A 153 5.18 -8.78 21.36
N THR A 154 4.29 -7.79 21.49
CA THR A 154 2.87 -8.06 21.65
C THR A 154 2.29 -8.70 20.37
N PHE A 155 1.11 -9.29 20.46
CA PHE A 155 0.44 -9.83 19.27
C PHE A 155 0.19 -8.72 18.22
N GLU A 156 -0.24 -7.55 18.67
CA GLU A 156 -0.52 -6.38 17.85
C GLU A 156 0.74 -5.87 17.14
N ASP A 157 1.88 -5.79 17.84
CA ASP A 157 3.16 -5.40 17.23
C ASP A 157 3.67 -6.46 16.24
N THR A 158 3.46 -7.74 16.56
CA THR A 158 3.78 -8.85 15.64
C THR A 158 2.93 -8.74 14.37
N LEU A 159 1.64 -8.45 14.50
CA LEU A 159 0.72 -8.24 13.38
C LEU A 159 1.14 -7.06 12.50
N LEU A 160 1.54 -5.93 13.11
CA LEU A 160 2.09 -4.78 12.38
C LEU A 160 3.42 -5.13 11.68
N THR A 161 4.28 -5.92 12.30
CA THR A 161 5.54 -6.37 11.69
C THR A 161 5.29 -7.32 10.52
N VAL A 162 4.35 -8.27 10.65
CA VAL A 162 3.95 -9.19 9.57
C VAL A 162 3.40 -8.41 8.39
N THR A 163 2.46 -7.51 8.63
CA THR A 163 1.86 -6.70 7.55
C THR A 163 2.89 -5.74 6.92
N THR A 164 3.89 -5.28 7.68
CA THR A 164 5.03 -4.51 7.13
C THR A 164 5.92 -5.35 6.23
N PHE A 165 6.24 -6.58 6.64
CA PHE A 165 6.92 -7.52 5.76
C PHE A 165 6.13 -7.76 4.47
N GLN A 166 4.82 -7.99 4.57
CA GLN A 166 3.93 -8.22 3.43
C GLN A 166 3.88 -7.02 2.47
N ARG A 167 3.75 -5.80 3.00
CA ARG A 167 3.81 -4.58 2.18
C ARG A 167 5.13 -4.49 1.41
N HIS A 168 6.26 -4.74 2.06
CA HIS A 168 7.56 -4.77 1.37
C HIS A 168 7.66 -5.87 0.30
N VAL A 169 7.06 -7.04 0.50
CA VAL A 169 6.99 -8.08 -0.54
C VAL A 169 6.21 -7.58 -1.75
N LEU A 170 5.03 -7.03 -1.53
CA LEU A 170 4.13 -6.59 -2.59
C LEU A 170 4.68 -5.37 -3.35
N GLU A 171 5.29 -4.42 -2.66
CA GLU A 171 5.99 -3.29 -3.27
C GLU A 171 7.24 -3.72 -4.03
N ALA A 172 8.00 -4.69 -3.53
CA ALA A 172 9.13 -5.26 -4.25
C ALA A 172 8.67 -5.97 -5.54
N LEU A 173 7.57 -6.72 -5.51
CA LEU A 173 6.95 -7.32 -6.69
C LEU A 173 6.49 -6.27 -7.69
N ALA A 174 5.88 -5.17 -7.21
CA ALA A 174 5.47 -4.05 -8.04
C ALA A 174 6.66 -3.39 -8.75
N CYS A 175 7.74 -3.11 -8.01
CA CYS A 175 8.99 -2.59 -8.57
C CYS A 175 9.60 -3.55 -9.59
N TYR A 176 9.63 -4.85 -9.26
CA TYR A 176 10.13 -5.88 -10.16
C TYR A 176 9.33 -5.92 -11.47
N ALA A 177 8.00 -5.97 -11.39
CA ALA A 177 7.11 -5.95 -12.54
C ALA A 177 7.27 -4.65 -13.34
N TYR A 178 7.44 -3.51 -12.67
CA TYR A 178 7.65 -2.25 -13.36
C TYR A 178 8.93 -2.25 -14.18
N LEU A 179 10.05 -2.66 -13.58
CA LEU A 179 11.35 -2.68 -14.24
C LEU A 179 11.46 -3.77 -15.32
N THR A 180 10.66 -4.83 -15.26
CA THR A 180 10.73 -5.94 -16.23
C THR A 180 9.68 -5.86 -17.33
N VAL A 181 8.52 -5.24 -17.06
CA VAL A 181 7.36 -5.23 -17.96
C VAL A 181 6.83 -3.82 -18.19
N TRP A 182 6.41 -3.11 -17.14
CA TRP A 182 5.60 -1.89 -17.32
C TRP A 182 6.38 -0.71 -17.89
N LYS A 183 7.63 -0.54 -17.48
CA LYS A 183 8.49 0.53 -18.01
C LYS A 183 8.74 0.37 -19.51
N ASP A 184 8.90 -0.86 -19.96
CA ASP A 184 9.00 -1.16 -21.39
C ASP A 184 7.72 -0.83 -22.15
N ARG A 185 6.56 -1.11 -21.55
CA ARG A 185 5.26 -0.72 -22.11
C ARG A 185 5.14 0.80 -22.18
N GLU A 186 5.55 1.51 -21.13
CA GLU A 186 5.53 2.98 -21.06
C GLU A 186 6.41 3.61 -22.15
N MET A 187 7.63 3.11 -22.33
CA MET A 187 8.57 3.61 -23.35
C MET A 187 8.14 3.32 -24.79
N LYS A 188 7.27 2.32 -24.99
CA LYS A 188 6.76 1.88 -26.29
C LYS A 188 5.30 2.27 -26.50
N LEU A 189 4.81 3.25 -25.74
CA LEU A 189 3.49 3.80 -25.98
C LEU A 189 3.47 4.47 -27.36
N ASP A 190 2.50 4.04 -28.17
CA ASP A 190 2.20 4.62 -29.46
C ASP A 190 0.87 5.38 -29.32
N ALA A 191 0.86 6.64 -29.73
CA ALA A 191 -0.31 7.51 -29.61
C ALA A 191 -1.46 7.07 -30.53
N ASP A 192 -1.14 6.35 -31.61
CA ASP A 192 -2.11 5.90 -32.60
C ASP A 192 -2.60 4.47 -32.35
N ALA A 193 -2.01 3.76 -31.38
CA ALA A 193 -2.38 2.40 -31.06
C ALA A 193 -3.56 2.33 -30.08
N ASP A 194 -4.40 1.30 -30.24
CA ASP A 194 -5.47 1.02 -29.28
C ASP A 194 -4.90 0.73 -27.88
N PRO A 195 -5.58 1.18 -26.81
CA PRO A 195 -5.21 0.87 -25.43
C PRO A 195 -5.13 -0.64 -25.19
N ARG A 196 -4.14 -1.06 -24.40
CA ARG A 196 -4.03 -2.47 -23.99
C ARG A 196 -5.23 -2.87 -23.13
N PRO A 197 -5.65 -4.16 -23.17
CA PRO A 197 -6.65 -4.69 -22.25
C PRO A 197 -6.26 -4.40 -20.79
N VAL A 198 -7.25 -4.06 -19.96
CA VAL A 198 -7.03 -3.76 -18.55
C VAL A 198 -6.56 -5.00 -17.79
N ASP A 199 -5.46 -4.85 -17.07
CA ASP A 199 -4.91 -5.86 -16.17
C ASP A 199 -5.50 -5.67 -14.77
N LYS A 200 -6.54 -6.43 -14.44
CA LYS A 200 -7.21 -6.37 -13.14
C LYS A 200 -6.42 -7.08 -12.02
N THR A 201 -5.25 -7.65 -12.31
CA THR A 201 -4.38 -8.31 -11.31
C THR A 201 -3.47 -7.32 -10.57
N ILE A 202 -3.48 -6.05 -10.96
CA ILE A 202 -2.75 -4.96 -10.32
C ILE A 202 -3.69 -3.90 -9.76
N MET A 203 -3.22 -3.15 -8.76
CA MET A 203 -4.03 -2.21 -7.98
C MET A 203 -4.56 -1.02 -8.80
N GLY A 204 -3.73 -0.48 -9.69
CA GLY A 204 -4.02 0.76 -10.40
C GLY A 204 -3.77 2.02 -9.57
N ALA A 205 -4.17 3.16 -10.11
CA ALA A 205 -3.91 4.45 -9.46
C ALA A 205 -5.00 5.50 -9.66
N LEU A 206 -5.13 6.36 -8.66
CA LEU A 206 -5.89 7.60 -8.71
C LEU A 206 -4.98 8.72 -9.22
N THR A 207 -5.47 9.59 -10.10
CA THR A 207 -4.67 10.73 -10.59
C THR A 207 -5.54 11.92 -10.90
N VAL A 208 -4.98 13.13 -10.74
CA VAL A 208 -5.56 14.38 -11.25
C VAL A 208 -4.90 14.82 -12.56
N ASP A 209 -3.80 14.16 -12.94
CA ASP A 209 -3.07 14.42 -14.18
C ASP A 209 -3.67 13.58 -15.33
N VAL A 210 -4.21 14.28 -16.32
CA VAL A 210 -4.84 13.71 -17.51
C VAL A 210 -3.83 12.93 -18.36
N ASN A 211 -2.60 13.43 -18.53
CA ASN A 211 -1.56 12.76 -19.32
C ASN A 211 -1.17 11.44 -18.66
N ARG A 212 -1.06 11.45 -17.32
CA ARG A 212 -0.81 10.22 -16.57
C ARG A 212 -1.99 9.24 -16.72
N ALA A 213 -3.23 9.72 -16.68
CA ALA A 213 -4.39 8.87 -16.88
C ALA A 213 -4.41 8.21 -18.27
N ILE A 214 -4.12 8.97 -19.32
CA ILE A 214 -4.01 8.48 -20.70
C ILE A 214 -2.91 7.42 -20.80
N SER A 215 -1.72 7.70 -20.24
CA SER A 215 -0.59 6.76 -20.27
C SER A 215 -0.91 5.45 -19.54
N LEU A 216 -1.49 5.51 -18.34
CA LEU A 216 -1.88 4.32 -17.58
C LEU A 216 -2.95 3.51 -18.32
N HIS A 217 -3.95 4.19 -18.88
CA HIS A 217 -4.98 3.56 -19.69
C HIS A 217 -4.39 2.84 -20.91
N ALA A 218 -3.52 3.52 -21.66
CA ALA A 218 -2.86 2.94 -22.84
C ALA A 218 -1.99 1.71 -22.49
N MET A 219 -1.37 1.71 -21.31
CA MET A 219 -0.61 0.57 -20.81
C MET A 219 -1.49 -0.61 -20.34
N GLY A 220 -2.80 -0.42 -20.18
CA GLY A 220 -3.72 -1.40 -19.61
C GLY A 220 -3.71 -1.43 -18.08
N ALA A 221 -3.21 -0.39 -17.40
CA ALA A 221 -3.29 -0.30 -15.95
C ALA A 221 -4.64 0.30 -15.51
N PRO A 222 -5.28 -0.24 -14.45
CA PRO A 222 -6.49 0.36 -13.88
C PRO A 222 -6.23 1.82 -13.47
N VAL A 223 -7.13 2.73 -13.88
CA VAL A 223 -6.93 4.15 -13.60
C VAL A 223 -8.23 4.89 -13.31
N TRP A 224 -8.16 5.81 -12.34
CA TRP A 224 -9.25 6.68 -11.94
C TRP A 224 -8.79 8.14 -12.00
N LEU A 225 -9.38 8.89 -12.92
CA LEU A 225 -9.09 10.30 -13.14
C LEU A 225 -10.06 11.17 -12.35
N ILE A 226 -9.50 12.01 -11.47
CA ILE A 226 -10.23 12.93 -10.59
C ILE A 226 -10.14 14.34 -11.18
N ARG A 227 -11.29 14.98 -11.42
CA ARG A 227 -11.36 16.28 -12.06
C ARG A 227 -12.48 17.14 -11.48
N PRO A 228 -12.35 18.48 -11.53
CA PRO A 228 -13.50 19.33 -11.28
C PRO A 228 -14.54 19.16 -12.41
N PRO A 229 -15.82 19.43 -12.14
CA PRO A 229 -16.91 19.27 -13.12
C PRO A 229 -16.71 20.14 -14.37
N SER A 230 -16.06 21.30 -14.21
CA SER A 230 -15.71 22.21 -15.31
C SER A 230 -14.68 21.64 -16.29
N ALA A 231 -13.92 20.61 -15.89
CA ALA A 231 -12.92 19.95 -16.73
C ALA A 231 -13.46 18.69 -17.42
N ILE A 232 -14.77 18.43 -17.33
CA ILE A 232 -15.44 17.34 -18.03
C ILE A 232 -15.97 17.87 -19.37
N PRO A 233 -15.52 17.33 -20.51
CA PRO A 233 -16.09 17.65 -21.82
C PRO A 233 -17.60 17.40 -21.85
N LEU A 234 -18.35 18.29 -22.48
CA LEU A 234 -19.81 18.20 -22.58
C LEU A 234 -20.28 17.01 -23.43
N ASP A 235 -19.40 16.51 -24.29
CA ASP A 235 -19.59 15.39 -25.19
C ASP A 235 -18.98 14.08 -24.66
N MET A 236 -18.54 14.05 -23.39
CA MET A 236 -18.05 12.82 -22.77
C MET A 236 -19.13 11.75 -22.73
N ASN A 237 -18.85 10.60 -23.34
CA ASN A 237 -19.72 9.44 -23.23
C ASN A 237 -19.53 8.75 -21.88
N ILE A 238 -20.61 8.63 -21.11
CA ILE A 238 -20.62 7.95 -19.81
C ILE A 238 -21.33 6.60 -20.00
N SER A 239 -20.57 5.52 -20.02
CA SER A 239 -21.11 4.17 -20.25
C SER A 239 -22.09 3.75 -19.15
N PHE A 240 -21.76 4.02 -17.89
CA PHE A 240 -22.66 3.82 -16.76
C PHE A 240 -22.19 4.61 -15.54
N LYS A 241 -23.10 4.75 -14.57
CA LYS A 241 -22.85 5.36 -13.27
C LYS A 241 -22.78 4.26 -12.21
N CYS A 242 -21.86 4.37 -11.26
CA CYS A 242 -21.80 3.51 -10.08
C CYS A 242 -21.53 4.34 -8.82
N ASP A 243 -21.89 3.77 -7.67
CA ASP A 243 -21.60 4.38 -6.38
C ASP A 243 -20.16 4.04 -5.96
N PRO A 244 -19.41 5.00 -5.39
CA PRO A 244 -18.07 4.73 -4.90
C PRO A 244 -18.09 3.63 -3.83
N SER A 245 -17.18 2.68 -3.95
CA SER A 245 -17.06 1.54 -3.04
C SER A 245 -15.67 1.41 -2.44
N VAL A 246 -15.62 0.81 -1.26
CA VAL A 246 -14.36 0.41 -0.61
C VAL A 246 -14.08 -1.03 -1.05
N PRO A 247 -12.80 -1.40 -1.34
CA PRO A 247 -12.45 -2.79 -1.59
C PRO A 247 -12.99 -3.73 -0.50
N PHE A 248 -13.40 -4.93 -0.90
CA PHE A 248 -13.98 -5.90 0.04
C PHE A 248 -12.95 -6.34 1.09
N GLY A 249 -13.41 -6.58 2.32
CA GLY A 249 -12.60 -7.19 3.38
C GLY A 249 -11.64 -6.25 4.12
N LEU A 250 -11.79 -4.93 4.02
CA LEU A 250 -10.98 -3.99 4.80
C LEU A 250 -11.53 -3.81 6.23
N ALA A 251 -10.72 -4.09 7.25
CA ALA A 251 -11.09 -3.85 8.63
C ALA A 251 -11.23 -2.35 8.93
N LYS A 252 -12.35 -1.94 9.53
CA LYS A 252 -12.60 -0.52 9.88
C LYS A 252 -12.19 -0.16 11.31
N GLU A 253 -12.10 -1.16 12.19
CA GLU A 253 -11.80 -0.96 13.60
C GLU A 253 -10.34 -0.56 13.81
N VAL A 254 -10.12 0.52 14.55
CA VAL A 254 -8.79 1.07 14.86
C VAL A 254 -8.11 0.23 15.92
N MET A 255 -6.83 -0.09 15.73
CA MET A 255 -6.02 -0.73 16.75
C MET A 255 -5.78 0.25 17.92
N ILE A 256 -6.24 -0.12 19.11
CA ILE A 256 -6.17 0.74 20.31
C ILE A 256 -4.70 0.96 20.72
N ASN A 257 -4.41 2.17 21.23
CA ASN A 257 -3.08 2.56 21.75
C ASN A 257 -1.93 2.54 20.73
N LYS A 258 -2.21 2.54 19.43
CA LYS A 258 -1.18 2.73 18.40
C LYS A 258 -1.25 4.14 17.82
N PRO A 259 -0.11 4.83 17.64
CA PRO A 259 -0.10 6.15 17.04
C PRO A 259 -0.48 6.09 15.56
N ALA A 260 -0.88 7.24 15.01
CA ALA A 260 -1.03 7.37 13.58
C ALA A 260 0.34 7.22 12.90
N ALA A 261 0.40 6.44 11.82
CA ALA A 261 1.57 6.35 10.95
C ALA A 261 1.82 7.68 10.22
N TYR A 262 0.77 8.47 10.01
CA TYR A 262 0.82 9.77 9.35
C TYR A 262 -0.39 10.63 9.70
N LEU A 263 -0.17 11.95 9.71
CA LEU A 263 -1.18 12.98 9.85
C LEU A 263 -1.04 13.96 8.69
N GLY A 264 -2.09 14.07 7.87
CA GLY A 264 -2.16 15.06 6.80
C GLY A 264 -2.79 14.51 5.52
N PHE A 265 -2.66 15.31 4.46
CA PHE A 265 -3.28 15.04 3.16
C PHE A 265 -2.54 13.97 2.35
N ALA A 266 -3.22 13.46 1.31
CA ALA A 266 -2.62 12.56 0.34
C ALA A 266 -1.35 13.15 -0.29
N CYS A 267 -0.25 12.41 -0.20
CA CYS A 267 1.05 12.76 -0.78
C CYS A 267 1.93 11.50 -0.88
N ALA A 268 3.06 11.60 -1.59
CA ALA A 268 4.02 10.49 -1.69
C ALA A 268 4.54 10.03 -0.31
N THR A 269 4.72 10.96 0.64
CA THR A 269 5.14 10.62 2.02
C THR A 269 4.07 9.79 2.73
N ARG A 270 2.79 10.14 2.56
CA ARG A 270 1.66 9.39 3.11
C ARG A 270 1.61 7.98 2.55
N ASN A 271 1.77 7.82 1.24
CA ASN A 271 1.78 6.49 0.60
C ASN A 271 2.84 5.56 1.23
N ARG A 272 3.97 6.11 1.71
CA ARG A 272 5.04 5.35 2.37
C ARG A 272 4.91 5.25 3.89
N ALA A 273 3.99 5.98 4.51
CA ALA A 273 3.87 6.05 5.95
C ALA A 273 3.58 4.68 6.58
N CYS A 274 2.78 3.87 5.89
CA CYS A 274 2.41 2.52 6.27
C CYS A 274 3.60 1.56 6.38
N LEU A 275 4.80 1.90 5.86
CA LEU A 275 6.00 1.08 5.96
C LEU A 275 6.86 1.42 7.19
N ARG A 276 6.62 2.57 7.84
CA ARG A 276 7.50 3.09 8.90
C ARG A 276 7.12 2.65 10.31
N THR A 277 5.94 2.05 10.46
CA THR A 277 5.24 1.88 11.74
C THR A 277 5.82 0.84 12.70
N GLY A 278 6.87 0.12 12.31
CA GLY A 278 7.52 -0.86 13.19
C GLY A 278 8.84 -0.38 13.79
N MET A 279 9.76 0.17 12.98
CA MET A 279 11.14 0.36 13.44
C MET A 279 11.31 1.38 14.56
N GLN A 280 10.45 2.40 14.62
CA GLN A 280 10.50 3.41 15.68
C GLN A 280 9.84 2.93 16.99
N SER A 281 9.02 1.87 16.93
CA SER A 281 8.26 1.36 18.08
C SER A 281 8.83 0.09 18.70
N ILE A 282 9.79 -0.58 18.04
CA ILE A 282 10.49 -1.73 18.62
C ILE A 282 11.47 -1.21 19.68
N LYS A 283 11.00 -1.14 20.94
CA LYS A 283 11.84 -0.89 22.10
C LYS A 283 12.68 -2.14 22.39
N LEU A 284 13.90 -2.21 21.83
CA LEU A 284 14.84 -3.28 22.14
C LEU A 284 15.50 -3.04 23.51
N GLY A 285 15.40 -4.02 24.42
CA GLY A 285 16.17 -4.06 25.67
C GLY A 285 15.59 -3.23 26.83
N HIS A 286 16.46 -2.77 27.74
CA HIS A 286 16.10 -2.03 28.97
C HIS A 286 15.36 -0.70 28.72
N SER A 287 15.35 -0.20 27.48
CA SER A 287 14.62 0.97 27.01
C SER A 287 13.08 0.76 26.96
N ALA A 288 12.60 -0.46 27.21
CA ALA A 288 11.17 -0.77 27.30
C ALA A 288 10.48 -0.15 28.53
N PHE A 289 11.25 0.27 29.55
CA PHE A 289 10.69 0.86 30.76
C PHE A 289 10.52 2.39 30.62
N HIS A 290 9.28 2.84 30.74
CA HIS A 290 8.84 4.22 30.95
C HIS A 290 9.20 5.28 29.89
N ILE A 291 8.28 5.46 28.94
CA ILE A 291 7.97 6.81 28.42
C ILE A 291 6.45 6.89 28.33
N THR A 292 5.85 7.70 29.20
CA THR A 292 4.43 8.09 29.13
C THR A 292 4.24 9.07 27.97
N SER A 293 3.05 9.07 27.38
CA SER A 293 2.64 9.64 26.08
C SER A 293 2.76 11.16 25.89
N HIS A 294 3.66 11.86 26.58
CA HIS A 294 3.67 13.33 26.64
C HIS A 294 4.81 14.04 25.88
N GLU A 295 5.79 13.34 25.29
CA GLU A 295 7.01 14.00 24.79
C GLU A 295 7.19 14.09 23.27
N GLU A 296 6.26 13.63 22.42
CA GLU A 296 6.47 13.70 20.96
C GLU A 296 5.72 14.81 20.20
N ILE A 297 5.03 15.73 20.90
CA ILE A 297 4.27 16.82 20.25
C ILE A 297 4.89 18.19 20.51
N THR A 298 6.12 18.41 20.07
CA THR A 298 6.64 19.76 19.81
C THR A 298 7.64 19.68 18.67
N ASN A 299 7.26 20.09 17.45
CA ASN A 299 8.13 20.78 16.47
C ASN A 299 7.52 20.97 15.06
N TYR A 300 6.32 20.49 14.74
CA TYR A 300 5.80 20.59 13.34
C TYR A 300 4.46 21.32 13.15
N GLU A 301 3.87 21.90 14.18
CA GLU A 301 2.60 22.63 14.08
C GLU A 301 2.83 24.15 13.94
N LYS A 302 3.15 24.60 12.72
CA LYS A 302 2.77 25.94 12.26
C LYS A 302 2.20 25.84 10.84
N GLY A 303 0.92 25.50 10.81
CA GLY A 303 0.15 25.29 9.59
C GLY A 303 -0.33 26.58 8.90
N LYS A 304 -0.78 26.39 7.66
CA LYS A 304 -1.90 27.14 7.08
C LYS A 304 -2.99 26.14 6.69
N CYS A 305 -4.18 26.33 7.25
CA CYS A 305 -5.41 25.59 6.95
C CYS A 305 -6.14 26.17 5.74
N PHE A 306 -6.68 25.29 4.91
CA PHE A 306 -7.89 25.43 4.08
C PHE A 306 -8.38 23.98 3.87
N GLY A 307 -9.64 23.58 3.90
CA GLY A 307 -10.97 24.17 4.00
C GLY A 307 -11.91 22.99 3.67
N SER A 308 -12.96 22.78 4.47
CA SER A 308 -13.82 21.59 4.45
C SER A 308 -14.57 21.36 3.13
N MET A 309 -14.78 20.09 2.77
CA MET A 309 -15.59 19.64 1.64
C MET A 309 -16.96 19.13 2.13
N LEU A 310 -18.04 19.60 1.50
CA LEU A 310 -19.42 19.10 1.64
C LEU A 310 -19.95 18.74 0.24
N TYR A 311 -20.75 17.66 0.15
CA TYR A 311 -21.21 17.03 -1.09
C TYR A 311 -22.67 17.36 -1.42
N PHE A 312 -23.03 17.42 -2.71
CA PHE A 312 -24.15 16.70 -3.37
C PHE A 312 -24.09 16.88 -4.92
N ILE A 313 -24.48 15.79 -5.62
CA ILE A 313 -24.70 15.52 -7.08
C ILE A 313 -23.86 16.33 -8.05
#